data_AF-A0AAV2RUX8-F1
#
_entry.id   AF-A0AAV2RUX8-F1
#
_cell.length_a   1.000
_cell.length_b   1.000
_cell.length_c   1.000
_cell.angle_alpha   90.00
_cell.angle_beta   90.00
_cell.angle_gamma   90.00
#
_symmetry.space_group_name_H-M   'P 1'
#
loop_
_entity.id
_entity.type
_entity.pdbx_description
1 polymer ?
#
loop_
_entity_poly.entity_id
_entity_poly.type
_entity_poly.pdbx_seq_one_letter_code
_entity_poly.pdbx_strand_id
1 'polypeptide(L)'
;MEAEDLLCALCGEVYEMTTRDPVMLPNCGHTFCRPCLLHVERVSKFKTFCPACRKRHGDQAVKYLPVNVTVLKLATAYLKTRQVTQQSEVCKFHEQQLEYWCNDCHESICKKCNYEEHLPNGHEVVKTRVILREKKKEAEYRASFALRRVEREKQRLLEKVKNSLMGFISSCRDSAVLATSAKEVKVLVVDAKMANDLSSMKTTLMNLDNMMREVDTQTDHNQKDEDENDLKLNNRTPADLRKLINGLSQPQPGQVLGKTMWPLTCCVHNRDGRRGRLSWEDGRLHLYALREQADDAHVMVQMSLISSVIPLDSPEVFLDLSSECEYFGRVYIQLWGHLRRANQFLALCLGTLGPTYIDSHFFEAYGRNQPGECLHGGEYMINNRKSGQGLMEDLEWGDQWQLTQEEGMIVGAGNGRAERNTCFDICTIGNPLKEFACPFGRVISGLDVVKRAIHHNPVRQVTISECGFLVPFTTL
;
A
#
# COMPACT_ATOMS: atom_id res chain seq x y z
N MET A 1 19.17 17.32 11.96
CA MET A 1 19.78 17.81 10.72
C MET A 1 20.97 18.62 11.13
N GLU A 2 22.14 18.07 10.90
CA GLU A 2 23.42 18.64 11.32
C GLU A 2 23.92 19.58 10.21
N ALA A 3 24.82 20.51 10.52
CA ALA A 3 25.28 21.52 9.54
C ALA A 3 25.91 20.87 8.29
N GLU A 4 26.43 19.66 8.42
CA GLU A 4 27.04 18.85 7.36
C GLU A 4 26.04 18.42 6.28
N ASP A 5 24.75 18.28 6.61
CA ASP A 5 23.67 17.91 5.67
C ASP A 5 23.37 19.04 4.66
N LEU A 6 23.88 20.25 4.90
CA LEU A 6 23.66 21.44 4.08
C LEU A 6 24.89 21.83 3.25
N LEU A 7 25.94 21.00 3.28
CA LEU A 7 27.18 21.20 2.55
C LEU A 7 27.22 20.36 1.28
N CYS A 8 27.82 20.89 0.23
CA CYS A 8 28.11 20.11 -0.95
C CYS A 8 29.24 19.12 -0.66
N ALA A 9 28.97 17.82 -0.80
CA ALA A 9 29.95 16.75 -0.54
C ALA A 9 31.22 16.79 -1.43
N LEU A 10 31.25 17.62 -2.49
CA LEU A 10 32.43 17.78 -3.36
C LEU A 10 33.32 18.96 -2.98
N CYS A 11 32.74 20.05 -2.47
CA CYS A 11 33.50 21.27 -2.18
C CYS A 11 33.43 21.71 -0.71
N GLY A 12 32.60 21.06 0.11
CA GLY A 12 32.42 21.38 1.53
C GLY A 12 31.66 22.68 1.79
N GLU A 13 31.22 23.39 0.75
CA GLU A 13 30.56 24.69 0.88
C GLU A 13 29.04 24.57 1.04
N VAL A 14 28.46 25.49 1.80
CA VAL A 14 27.00 25.59 2.02
C VAL A 14 26.29 25.87 0.70
N TYR A 15 25.14 25.23 0.48
CA TYR A 15 24.32 25.50 -0.70
C TYR A 15 23.69 26.90 -0.68
N GLU A 16 23.62 27.55 -1.82
CA GLU A 16 23.00 28.88 -1.97
C GLU A 16 22.38 29.05 -3.36
N MET A 17 21.41 29.96 -3.49
CA MET A 17 20.63 30.08 -4.72
C MET A 17 21.43 30.68 -5.89
N THR A 18 22.42 31.52 -5.60
CA THR A 18 23.10 32.37 -6.58
C THR A 18 24.30 31.71 -7.23
N THR A 19 25.23 31.14 -6.44
CA THR A 19 26.48 30.61 -6.97
C THR A 19 26.63 29.10 -6.78
N ARG A 20 25.84 28.48 -5.90
CA ARG A 20 25.97 27.05 -5.53
C ARG A 20 24.61 26.38 -5.33
N ASP A 21 23.73 26.47 -6.34
CA ASP A 21 22.41 25.88 -6.26
C ASP A 21 22.51 24.35 -6.10
N PRO A 22 21.76 23.75 -5.17
CA PRO A 22 21.81 22.31 -4.93
C PRO A 22 21.04 21.58 -6.02
N VAL A 23 21.71 20.77 -6.81
CA VAL A 23 21.13 20.00 -7.92
C VAL A 23 20.97 18.54 -7.53
N MET A 24 19.77 18.00 -7.69
CA MET A 24 19.47 16.59 -7.38
C MET A 24 19.65 15.71 -8.63
N LEU A 25 20.34 14.58 -8.46
CA LEU A 25 20.46 13.55 -9.50
C LEU A 25 19.24 12.61 -9.46
N PRO A 26 18.44 12.50 -10.53
CA PRO A 26 17.09 11.91 -10.47
C PRO A 26 17.04 10.41 -10.15
N ASN A 27 18.05 9.62 -10.57
CA ASN A 27 18.03 8.17 -10.38
C ASN A 27 18.56 7.70 -9.00
N CYS A 28 19.13 8.60 -8.21
CA CYS A 28 19.75 8.26 -6.92
C CYS A 28 19.48 9.26 -5.79
N GLY A 29 18.91 10.44 -6.07
CA GLY A 29 18.56 11.44 -5.06
C GLY A 29 19.74 12.24 -4.48
N HIS A 30 20.99 11.85 -4.75
CA HIS A 30 22.16 12.60 -4.27
C HIS A 30 22.18 14.03 -4.83
N THR A 31 22.55 14.98 -3.98
CA THR A 31 22.50 16.40 -4.27
C THR A 31 23.91 17.01 -4.23
N PHE A 32 24.25 17.87 -5.19
CA PHE A 32 25.57 18.52 -5.29
C PHE A 32 25.43 19.95 -5.82
N CYS A 33 26.45 20.78 -5.60
CA CYS A 33 26.46 22.13 -6.15
C CYS A 33 26.55 22.08 -7.69
N ARG A 34 25.77 22.90 -8.41
CA ARG A 34 25.81 22.91 -9.88
C ARG A 34 27.22 23.15 -10.45
N PRO A 35 28.04 24.09 -9.94
CA PRO A 35 29.43 24.25 -10.41
C PRO A 35 30.25 22.96 -10.27
N CYS A 36 30.05 22.23 -9.17
CA CYS A 36 30.75 20.99 -8.87
C CYS A 36 30.39 19.90 -9.88
N LEU A 37 29.09 19.74 -10.17
CA LEU A 37 28.64 18.79 -11.18
C LEU A 37 29.08 19.17 -12.60
N LEU A 38 29.04 20.46 -12.95
CA LEU A 38 29.55 20.94 -14.25
C LEU A 38 31.07 20.77 -14.39
N HIS A 39 31.80 20.78 -13.28
CA HIS A 39 33.23 20.44 -13.30
C HIS A 39 33.40 18.95 -13.57
N VAL A 40 32.71 18.08 -12.84
CA VAL A 40 32.73 16.62 -13.04
C VAL A 40 32.33 16.26 -14.49
N GLU A 41 31.29 16.88 -15.04
CA GLU A 41 30.84 16.67 -16.42
C GLU A 41 31.91 17.03 -17.46
N ARG A 42 32.76 18.04 -17.16
CA ARG A 42 33.85 18.48 -18.04
C ARG A 42 35.11 17.61 -17.94
N VAL A 43 35.48 17.17 -16.74
CA VAL A 43 36.77 16.51 -16.51
C VAL A 43 36.69 14.98 -16.44
N SER A 44 35.51 14.41 -16.21
CA SER A 44 35.33 12.98 -16.01
C SER A 44 34.89 12.26 -17.28
N LYS A 45 35.49 11.09 -17.55
CA LYS A 45 34.99 10.14 -18.55
C LYS A 45 33.63 9.54 -18.18
N PHE A 46 33.21 9.67 -16.92
CA PHE A 46 31.97 9.15 -16.35
C PHE A 46 30.94 10.26 -16.07
N LYS A 47 30.78 11.20 -17.00
CA LYS A 47 29.90 12.38 -16.88
C LYS A 47 28.43 12.09 -16.53
N THR A 48 27.93 10.90 -16.84
CA THR A 48 26.55 10.47 -16.56
C THR A 48 26.38 9.69 -15.26
N PHE A 49 27.42 9.62 -14.41
CA PHE A 49 27.42 8.86 -13.17
C PHE A 49 27.48 9.75 -11.93
N CYS A 50 26.79 9.33 -10.87
CA CYS A 50 26.81 10.01 -9.58
C CYS A 50 28.21 9.92 -8.94
N PRO A 51 28.81 11.05 -8.48
CA PRO A 51 30.09 11.03 -7.78
C PRO A 51 30.10 10.24 -6.45
N ALA A 52 28.94 10.14 -5.77
CA ALA A 52 28.83 9.44 -4.50
C ALA A 52 28.59 7.93 -4.68
N CYS A 53 27.52 7.55 -5.38
CA CYS A 53 27.10 6.14 -5.46
C CYS A 53 27.41 5.45 -6.80
N ARG A 54 28.02 6.17 -7.75
CA ARG A 54 28.35 5.68 -9.10
C ARG A 54 27.15 5.14 -9.90
N LYS A 55 25.92 5.48 -9.52
CA LYS A 55 24.71 5.16 -10.28
C LYS A 55 24.54 6.13 -11.45
N ARG A 56 24.13 5.63 -12.61
CA ARG A 56 23.87 6.46 -13.80
C ARG A 56 22.68 7.38 -13.53
N HIS A 57 22.82 8.68 -13.70
CA HIS A 57 21.78 9.67 -13.40
C HIS A 57 20.95 10.10 -14.63
N GLY A 58 21.36 9.69 -15.83
CA GLY A 58 20.62 9.94 -17.08
C GLY A 58 21.52 10.53 -18.17
N ASP A 59 20.94 10.82 -19.33
CA ASP A 59 21.63 11.44 -20.48
C ASP A 59 21.41 12.96 -20.57
N GLN A 60 20.63 13.53 -19.64
CA GLN A 60 20.37 14.96 -19.57
C GLN A 60 21.59 15.74 -19.06
N ALA A 61 21.97 16.81 -19.77
CA ALA A 61 23.08 17.67 -19.36
C ALA A 61 22.85 18.29 -17.99
N VAL A 62 23.91 18.43 -17.19
CA VAL A 62 23.85 18.93 -15.80
C VAL A 62 23.11 20.26 -15.69
N LYS A 63 23.25 21.14 -16.68
CA LYS A 63 22.59 22.46 -16.72
C LYS A 63 21.06 22.42 -16.68
N TYR A 64 20.44 21.30 -17.05
CA TYR A 64 18.98 21.14 -17.04
C TYR A 64 18.45 20.31 -15.88
N LEU A 65 19.34 19.82 -15.01
CA LEU A 65 18.93 19.04 -13.86
C LEU A 65 18.23 19.92 -12.79
N PRO A 66 17.22 19.36 -12.10
CA PRO A 66 16.38 20.11 -11.18
C PRO A 66 17.14 20.51 -9.91
N VAL A 67 16.81 21.70 -9.42
CA VAL A 67 17.27 22.19 -8.12
C VAL A 67 16.49 21.50 -7.01
N ASN A 68 17.19 21.04 -5.99
CA ASN A 68 16.61 20.56 -4.75
C ASN A 68 16.15 21.76 -3.90
N VAL A 69 14.94 22.25 -4.18
CA VAL A 69 14.37 23.43 -3.53
C VAL A 69 14.27 23.26 -2.01
N THR A 70 14.08 22.04 -1.50
CA THR A 70 14.01 21.76 -0.06
C THR A 70 15.36 22.02 0.61
N VAL A 71 16.44 21.44 0.07
CA VAL A 71 17.82 21.69 0.58
C VAL A 71 18.17 23.16 0.48
N LEU A 72 17.80 23.82 -0.62
CA LEU A 72 18.03 25.26 -0.80
C LEU A 72 17.33 26.11 0.27
N LYS A 73 16.06 25.82 0.58
CA LYS A 73 15.31 26.52 1.63
C LYS A 73 15.94 26.32 3.01
N LEU A 74 16.38 25.11 3.31
CA LEU A 74 17.02 24.77 4.58
C LEU A 74 18.40 25.43 4.72
N ALA A 75 19.22 25.42 3.67
CA ALA A 75 20.51 26.11 3.63
C ALA A 75 20.35 27.63 3.73
N THR A 76 19.33 28.20 3.08
CA THR A 76 18.99 29.63 3.21
C THR A 76 18.58 30.00 4.63
N ALA A 77 17.75 29.16 5.28
CA ALA A 77 17.38 29.36 6.68
C ALA A 77 18.61 29.29 7.59
N TYR A 78 19.49 28.31 7.38
CA TYR A 78 20.74 28.15 8.10
C TYR A 78 21.66 29.38 7.96
N LEU A 79 21.87 29.89 6.75
CA LEU A 79 22.67 31.09 6.48
C LEU A 79 22.08 32.35 7.13
N LYS A 80 20.75 32.50 7.12
CA LYS A 80 20.05 33.59 7.82
C LYS A 80 20.22 33.49 9.34
N THR A 81 20.07 32.31 9.92
CA THR A 81 20.38 32.10 11.34
C THR A 81 21.85 32.37 11.64
N ARG A 82 22.78 32.05 10.73
CA ARG A 82 24.23 32.31 10.89
C ARG A 82 24.59 33.80 10.89
N GLN A 83 23.95 34.59 10.03
CA GLN A 83 24.13 36.05 9.99
C GLN A 83 23.52 36.74 11.23
N VAL A 84 22.38 36.26 11.71
CA VAL A 84 21.75 36.76 12.96
C VAL A 84 22.53 36.32 14.20
N THR A 85 23.11 35.12 14.21
CA THR A 85 23.90 34.61 15.35
C THR A 85 25.23 35.32 15.52
N GLN A 86 25.96 35.68 14.45
CA GLN A 86 27.23 36.41 14.57
C GLN A 86 27.12 37.81 15.24
N GLN A 87 25.98 38.49 15.13
CA GLN A 87 25.74 39.76 15.85
C GLN A 87 25.14 39.57 17.26
N SER A 88 24.68 38.36 17.59
CA SER A 88 23.98 38.06 18.86
C SER A 88 24.73 37.11 19.80
N GLU A 89 25.87 36.53 19.38
CA GLU A 89 26.64 35.55 20.17
C GLU A 89 27.79 36.17 20.98
N VAL A 90 28.11 37.45 20.75
CA VAL A 90 29.15 38.19 21.47
C VAL A 90 28.56 39.31 22.30
N CYS A 91 29.07 39.46 23.53
CA CYS A 91 28.68 40.54 24.43
C CYS A 91 29.09 41.90 23.85
N LYS A 92 28.15 42.84 23.81
CA LYS A 92 28.37 44.18 23.26
C LYS A 92 29.39 45.02 24.03
N PHE A 93 29.64 44.69 25.30
CA PHE A 93 30.55 45.44 26.17
C PHE A 93 31.92 44.77 26.34
N HIS A 94 31.97 43.45 26.19
CA HIS A 94 33.14 42.65 26.53
C HIS A 94 33.71 41.88 25.33
N GLU A 95 33.02 41.87 24.20
CA GLU A 95 33.39 41.14 22.98
C GLU A 95 33.65 39.64 23.22
N GLN A 96 33.10 39.10 24.31
CA GLN A 96 33.19 37.70 24.71
C GLN A 96 31.93 36.93 24.37
N GLN A 97 32.05 35.61 24.19
CA GLN A 97 30.91 34.74 23.93
C GLN A 97 29.86 34.80 25.06
N LEU A 98 28.59 34.85 24.66
CA LEU A 98 27.44 34.79 25.57
C LEU A 98 27.16 33.34 26.00
N GLU A 99 27.78 32.92 27.09
CA GLU A 99 27.68 31.54 27.62
C GLU A 99 26.59 31.33 28.69
N TYR A 100 26.04 32.43 29.22
CA TYR A 100 25.13 32.42 30.36
C TYR A 100 23.80 33.13 30.03
N TRP A 101 22.75 32.77 30.75
CA TRP A 101 21.43 33.38 30.72
C TRP A 101 21.10 33.87 32.12
N CYS A 102 20.75 35.15 32.24
CA CYS A 102 20.26 35.74 33.50
C CYS A 102 18.73 35.67 33.52
N ASN A 103 18.15 35.04 34.54
CA ASN A 103 16.69 34.95 34.69
C ASN A 103 16.07 36.29 35.09
N ASP A 104 16.74 37.08 35.93
CA ASP A 104 16.20 38.38 36.38
C ASP A 104 16.26 39.44 35.28
N CYS A 105 17.32 39.44 34.47
CA CYS A 105 17.51 40.42 33.38
C CYS A 105 16.91 39.96 32.05
N HIS A 106 16.48 38.69 31.95
CA HIS A 106 15.95 38.07 30.73
C HIS A 106 16.86 38.23 29.50
N GLU A 107 18.16 38.07 29.68
CA GLU A 107 19.15 38.24 28.60
C GLU A 107 20.31 37.25 28.68
N SER A 108 20.96 37.05 27.53
CA SER A 108 22.20 36.27 27.43
C SER A 108 23.40 37.15 27.76
N ILE A 109 24.28 36.66 28.63
CA ILE A 109 25.43 37.41 29.15
C ILE A 109 26.73 36.60 28.98
N CYS A 110 27.87 37.29 28.87
CA CYS A 110 29.17 36.64 28.87
C CYS A 110 29.65 36.35 30.29
N LYS A 111 30.76 35.62 30.41
CA LYS A 111 31.38 35.29 31.70
C LYS A 111 31.74 36.53 32.53
N LYS A 112 32.17 37.62 31.89
CA LYS A 112 32.57 38.86 32.56
C LYS A 112 31.37 39.63 33.14
N CYS A 113 30.30 39.82 32.37
CA CYS A 113 29.02 40.34 32.88
C CYS A 113 28.52 39.53 34.08
N ASN A 114 28.57 38.20 33.98
CA ASN A 114 28.15 37.32 35.07
C ASN A 114 28.92 37.60 36.38
N TYR A 115 30.24 37.77 36.30
CA TYR A 115 31.10 38.00 37.46
C TYR A 115 31.04 39.44 38.01
N GLU A 116 30.96 40.45 37.14
CA GLU A 116 31.09 41.85 37.54
C GLU A 116 29.76 42.49 37.95
N GLU A 117 28.65 42.07 37.34
CA GLU A 117 27.36 42.74 37.53
C GLU A 117 26.25 41.82 38.05
N HIS A 118 26.17 40.57 37.59
CA HIS A 118 25.00 39.74 37.93
C HIS A 118 25.17 38.97 39.25
N LEU A 119 26.25 38.20 39.41
CA LEU A 119 26.51 37.47 40.66
C LEU A 119 26.64 38.38 41.89
N PRO A 120 27.37 39.51 41.84
CA PRO A 120 27.48 40.41 43.00
C PRO A 120 26.14 41.04 43.41
N ASN A 121 25.24 41.26 42.44
CA ASN A 121 23.90 41.78 42.69
C ASN A 121 22.87 40.68 43.00
N GLY A 122 23.30 39.42 43.14
CA GLY A 122 22.44 38.31 43.54
C GLY A 122 21.49 37.80 42.45
N HIS A 123 21.76 38.07 41.17
CA HIS A 123 20.93 37.58 40.08
C HIS A 123 21.07 36.05 39.89
N GLU A 124 19.96 35.40 39.53
CA GLU A 124 19.92 33.99 39.16
C GLU A 124 20.44 33.82 37.72
N VAL A 125 21.67 33.29 37.62
CA VAL A 125 22.35 33.06 36.34
C VAL A 125 22.60 31.58 36.11
N VAL A 126 22.22 31.09 34.93
CA VAL A 126 22.42 29.71 34.49
C VAL A 126 23.20 29.66 33.20
N LYS A 127 23.85 28.53 32.90
CA LYS A 127 24.53 28.39 31.59
C LYS A 127 23.49 28.26 30.48
N THR A 128 23.65 29.03 29.41
CA THR A 128 22.73 29.05 28.25
C THR A 128 22.51 27.64 27.68
N ARG A 129 23.56 26.80 27.66
CA ARG A 129 23.48 25.40 27.21
C ARG A 129 22.47 24.55 27.99
N VAL A 130 22.23 24.85 29.27
CA VAL A 130 21.30 24.10 30.12
C VAL A 130 19.86 24.45 29.72
N ILE A 131 19.56 25.75 29.63
CA ILE A 131 18.26 26.25 29.16
C ILE A 131 17.97 25.77 27.73
N LEU A 132 18.94 25.85 26.82
CA LEU A 132 18.77 25.35 25.45
C LEU A 132 18.47 23.85 25.42
N ARG A 133 19.13 23.05 26.27
CA ARG A 133 18.87 21.61 26.35
C ARG A 133 17.47 21.31 26.87
N GLU A 134 17.00 22.04 27.88
CA GLU A 134 15.65 21.89 28.43
C GLU A 134 14.57 22.34 27.44
N LYS A 135 14.74 23.51 26.82
CA LYS A 135 13.82 24.01 25.79
C LYS A 135 13.80 23.11 24.56
N LYS A 136 14.95 22.53 24.18
CA LYS A 136 15.03 21.51 23.12
C LYS A 136 14.23 20.26 23.49
N LYS A 137 14.45 19.70 24.68
CA LYS A 137 13.68 18.54 25.17
C LYS A 137 12.17 18.82 25.22
N GLU A 138 11.77 20.01 25.67
CA GLU A 138 10.38 20.43 25.70
C GLU A 138 9.79 20.54 24.29
N ALA A 139 10.53 21.14 23.34
CA ALA A 139 10.13 21.21 21.95
C ALA A 139 10.01 19.82 21.31
N GLU A 140 10.96 18.92 21.57
CA GLU A 140 10.93 17.51 21.12
C GLU A 140 9.73 16.76 21.71
N TYR A 141 9.46 16.94 23.01
CA TYR A 141 8.30 16.35 23.69
C TYR A 141 6.99 16.85 23.07
N ARG A 142 6.83 18.17 22.91
CA ARG A 142 5.65 18.78 22.28
C ARG A 142 5.48 18.32 20.83
N ALA A 143 6.56 18.22 20.07
CA ALA A 143 6.54 17.69 18.71
C ALA A 143 6.09 16.22 18.69
N SER A 144 6.60 15.38 19.59
CA SER A 144 6.19 13.97 19.70
C SER A 144 4.70 13.82 20.01
N PHE A 145 4.17 14.68 20.90
CA PHE A 145 2.75 14.68 21.24
C PHE A 145 1.88 15.14 20.07
N ALA A 146 2.30 16.19 19.35
CA ALA A 146 1.64 16.67 18.15
C ALA A 146 1.61 15.59 17.06
N LEU A 147 2.73 14.91 16.80
CA LEU A 147 2.82 13.80 15.85
C LEU A 147 1.89 12.64 16.24
N ARG A 148 1.83 12.27 17.52
CA ARG A 148 0.88 11.24 18.01
C ARG A 148 -0.59 11.64 17.83
N ARG A 149 -0.92 12.94 17.86
CA ARG A 149 -2.29 13.40 17.57
C ARG A 149 -2.61 13.29 16.09
N VAL A 150 -1.69 13.70 15.23
CA VAL A 150 -1.84 13.57 13.77
C VAL A 150 -1.98 12.10 13.38
N GLU A 151 -1.15 11.21 13.91
CA GLU A 151 -1.22 9.78 13.60
C GLU A 151 -2.55 9.17 14.06
N ARG A 152 -3.03 9.49 15.27
CA ARG A 152 -4.34 9.02 15.74
C ARG A 152 -5.48 9.50 14.84
N GLU A 153 -5.46 10.76 14.43
CA GLU A 153 -6.49 11.32 13.57
C GLU A 153 -6.45 10.72 12.16
N LYS A 154 -5.25 10.46 11.63
CA LYS A 154 -5.03 9.70 10.40
C LYS A 154 -5.66 8.31 10.49
N GLN A 155 -5.36 7.55 11.55
CA GLN A 155 -5.94 6.21 11.74
C GLN A 155 -7.47 6.26 11.82
N ARG A 156 -8.02 7.26 12.53
CA ARG A 156 -9.47 7.46 12.64
C ARG A 156 -10.13 7.74 11.29
N LEU A 157 -9.51 8.58 10.45
CA LEU A 157 -10.04 8.89 9.12
C LEU A 157 -9.92 7.70 8.17
N LEU A 158 -8.81 6.95 8.22
CA LEU A 158 -8.63 5.73 7.44
C LEU A 158 -9.74 4.72 7.75
N GLU A 159 -10.07 4.51 9.03
CA GLU A 159 -11.15 3.59 9.41
C GLU A 159 -12.52 4.08 8.90
N LYS A 160 -12.79 5.38 8.94
CA LYS A 160 -14.02 5.94 8.35
C LYS A 160 -14.07 5.73 6.84
N VAL A 161 -12.97 6.00 6.13
CA VAL A 161 -12.88 5.82 4.68
C VAL A 161 -13.11 4.36 4.31
N LYS A 162 -12.49 3.43 5.06
CA LYS A 162 -12.73 1.99 4.94
C LYS A 162 -14.21 1.65 5.10
N ASN A 163 -14.85 2.08 6.19
CA ASN A 163 -16.25 1.76 6.44
C ASN A 163 -17.19 2.36 5.40
N SER A 164 -16.95 3.60 4.95
CA SER A 164 -17.71 4.22 3.87
C SER A 164 -17.52 3.51 2.52
N LEU A 165 -16.29 3.09 2.20
CA LEU A 165 -16.01 2.32 0.99
C LEU A 165 -16.72 0.96 1.02
N MET A 166 -16.62 0.23 2.13
CA MET A 166 -17.28 -1.07 2.26
C MET A 166 -18.80 -0.93 2.23
N GLY A 167 -19.35 0.11 2.87
CA GLY A 167 -20.77 0.46 2.78
C GLY A 167 -21.19 0.74 1.34
N PHE A 168 -20.44 1.56 0.62
CA PHE A 168 -20.69 1.86 -0.79
C PHE A 168 -20.65 0.61 -1.67
N ILE A 169 -19.62 -0.24 -1.54
CA ILE A 169 -19.51 -1.51 -2.29
C ILE A 169 -20.69 -2.44 -1.96
N SER A 170 -21.14 -2.47 -0.70
CA SER A 170 -22.33 -3.22 -0.29
C SER A 170 -23.61 -2.66 -0.92
N SER A 171 -23.79 -1.34 -0.94
CA SER A 171 -24.94 -0.71 -1.61
C SER A 171 -24.96 -1.01 -3.12
N CYS A 172 -23.80 -1.10 -3.77
CA CYS A 172 -23.69 -1.53 -5.16
C CYS A 172 -24.14 -2.98 -5.39
N ARG A 173 -24.14 -3.83 -4.36
CA ARG A 173 -24.63 -5.22 -4.42
C ARG A 173 -26.16 -5.27 -4.36
N ASP A 174 -26.76 -4.50 -3.46
CA ASP A 174 -28.18 -4.62 -3.12
C ASP A 174 -29.11 -3.81 -4.04
N SER A 175 -28.57 -2.86 -4.82
CA SER A 175 -29.37 -1.99 -5.69
C SER A 175 -29.30 -2.40 -7.16
N ALA A 176 -30.36 -3.06 -7.67
CA ALA A 176 -30.58 -3.28 -9.10
C ALA A 176 -30.81 -1.96 -9.89
N VAL A 177 -31.18 -0.88 -9.18
CA VAL A 177 -31.53 0.44 -9.73
C VAL A 177 -30.32 1.15 -10.34
N LEU A 178 -29.11 0.87 -9.85
CA LEU A 178 -27.90 1.47 -10.42
C LEU A 178 -27.59 0.95 -11.84
N ALA A 179 -28.00 -0.27 -12.20
CA ALA A 179 -27.70 -0.85 -13.52
C ALA A 179 -28.39 -0.10 -14.68
N THR A 180 -29.56 0.51 -14.43
CA THR A 180 -30.31 1.28 -15.44
C THR A 180 -29.79 2.71 -15.63
N SER A 181 -29.16 3.29 -14.61
CA SER A 181 -28.59 4.66 -14.64
C SER A 181 -27.08 4.69 -14.90
N ALA A 182 -26.37 3.56 -14.80
CA ALA A 182 -24.92 3.47 -14.88
C ALA A 182 -24.32 3.55 -16.30
N LYS A 183 -24.95 4.31 -17.22
CA LYS A 183 -24.22 4.82 -18.40
C LYS A 183 -23.24 5.93 -18.05
N GLU A 184 -23.31 6.52 -16.84
CA GLU A 184 -22.53 7.71 -16.49
C GLU A 184 -21.98 7.74 -15.04
N VAL A 185 -21.86 6.63 -14.31
CA VAL A 185 -21.11 6.64 -13.03
C VAL A 185 -19.60 6.65 -13.35
N LYS A 186 -19.12 7.81 -13.78
CA LYS A 186 -17.69 8.04 -13.98
C LYS A 186 -17.02 8.21 -12.62
N VAL A 187 -16.50 7.08 -12.14
CA VAL A 187 -15.17 6.99 -11.55
C VAL A 187 -15.02 7.48 -10.09
N LEU A 188 -14.91 6.55 -9.14
CA LEU A 188 -14.24 6.75 -7.85
C LEU A 188 -12.70 6.69 -8.04
N VAL A 189 -12.12 7.60 -8.82
CA VAL A 189 -10.65 7.78 -8.84
C VAL A 189 -10.28 8.56 -7.59
N VAL A 190 -9.83 7.82 -6.59
CA VAL A 190 -9.26 8.39 -5.36
C VAL A 190 -7.77 8.10 -5.35
N ASP A 191 -6.98 9.11 -5.70
CA ASP A 191 -5.54 8.95 -5.89
C ASP A 191 -4.77 8.69 -4.58
N ALA A 192 -4.02 7.59 -4.53
CA ALA A 192 -3.24 7.07 -3.39
C ALA A 192 -2.28 8.04 -2.70
N LYS A 193 -1.98 9.20 -3.29
CA LYS A 193 -1.13 10.20 -2.61
C LYS A 193 -1.76 10.67 -1.28
N MET A 194 -3.04 10.35 -1.07
CA MET A 194 -3.90 10.77 0.02
C MET A 194 -3.87 9.91 1.30
N ALA A 195 -3.30 8.69 1.32
CA ALA A 195 -3.29 7.85 2.55
C ALA A 195 -2.45 8.44 3.71
N ASN A 196 -1.61 9.44 3.40
CA ASN A 196 -0.79 10.18 4.37
C ASN A 196 -1.19 11.66 4.51
N ASP A 197 -2.23 12.13 3.83
CA ASP A 197 -2.68 13.52 3.89
C ASP A 197 -4.12 13.59 4.40
N LEU A 198 -4.33 14.37 5.45
CA LEU A 198 -5.61 14.52 6.15
C LEU A 198 -6.66 15.24 5.28
N SER A 199 -6.23 16.16 4.42
CA SER A 199 -7.11 17.04 3.63
C SER A 199 -7.89 16.30 2.53
N SER A 200 -7.21 15.73 1.56
CA SER A 200 -6.92 14.32 1.73
C SER A 200 -8.11 13.34 1.82
N MET A 201 -8.01 12.51 2.85
CA MET A 201 -9.05 11.61 3.33
C MET A 201 -10.41 12.29 3.56
N LYS A 202 -10.42 13.57 3.98
CA LYS A 202 -11.69 14.30 4.20
C LYS A 202 -12.44 14.53 2.88
N THR A 203 -11.74 14.84 1.80
CA THR A 203 -12.33 14.94 0.45
C THR A 203 -12.89 13.58 0.00
N THR A 204 -12.15 12.49 0.21
CA THR A 204 -12.64 11.14 -0.09
C THR A 204 -13.94 10.81 0.65
N LEU A 205 -14.02 11.13 1.94
CA LEU A 205 -15.23 10.94 2.74
C LEU A 205 -16.41 11.76 2.20
N MET A 206 -16.17 13.02 1.82
CA MET A 206 -17.22 13.87 1.24
C MET A 206 -17.72 13.31 -0.11
N ASN A 207 -16.83 12.81 -0.95
CA ASN A 207 -17.21 12.21 -2.22
C ASN A 207 -18.02 10.92 -2.02
N LEU A 208 -17.59 10.04 -1.10
CA LEU A 208 -18.33 8.82 -0.77
C LEU A 208 -19.72 9.14 -0.18
N ASP A 209 -19.81 10.10 0.74
CA ASP A 209 -21.08 10.54 1.35
C ASP A 209 -22.04 11.15 0.31
N ASN A 210 -21.52 11.97 -0.61
CA ASN A 210 -22.34 12.51 -1.72
C ASN A 210 -22.85 11.40 -2.64
N MET A 211 -22.00 10.44 -3.01
CA MET A 211 -22.43 9.31 -3.84
C MET A 211 -23.44 8.42 -3.12
N MET A 212 -23.27 8.15 -1.83
CA MET A 212 -24.25 7.41 -1.03
C MET A 212 -25.60 8.13 -1.01
N ARG A 213 -25.63 9.46 -0.83
CA ARG A 213 -26.87 10.25 -0.90
C ARG A 213 -27.51 10.23 -2.28
N GLU A 214 -26.73 10.24 -3.35
CA GLU A 214 -27.24 10.10 -4.71
C GLU A 214 -27.91 8.72 -4.91
N VAL A 215 -27.32 7.66 -4.36
CA VAL A 215 -27.92 6.31 -4.35
C VAL A 215 -29.23 6.29 -3.53
N ASP A 216 -29.26 6.93 -2.36
CA ASP A 216 -30.44 6.98 -1.48
C ASP A 216 -31.59 7.81 -2.07
N THR A 217 -31.28 8.96 -2.69
CA THR A 217 -32.31 9.83 -3.32
C THR A 217 -32.94 9.22 -4.57
N GLN A 218 -32.18 8.44 -5.33
CA GLN A 218 -32.70 7.72 -6.51
C GLN A 218 -33.54 6.50 -6.12
N THR A 219 -33.23 5.84 -5.00
CA THR A 219 -34.05 4.75 -4.47
C THR A 219 -35.39 5.27 -3.93
N ASP A 220 -35.40 6.40 -3.21
CA ASP A 220 -36.63 7.07 -2.73
C ASP A 220 -37.55 7.58 -3.86
N HIS A 221 -36.99 8.06 -4.97
CA HIS A 221 -37.79 8.52 -6.12
C HIS A 221 -38.50 7.37 -6.85
N ASN A 222 -37.81 6.24 -7.05
CA ASN A 222 -38.40 5.10 -7.74
C ASN A 222 -39.45 4.36 -6.88
N GLN A 223 -39.31 4.36 -5.55
CA GLN A 223 -40.33 3.79 -4.66
C GLN A 223 -41.65 4.56 -4.75
N LYS A 224 -41.58 5.89 -4.95
CA LYS A 224 -42.78 6.71 -5.22
C LYS A 224 -43.36 6.45 -6.61
N ASP A 225 -42.55 6.17 -7.61
CA ASP A 225 -43.00 5.86 -8.98
C ASP A 225 -43.60 4.44 -9.09
N GLU A 226 -43.11 3.47 -8.32
CA GLU A 226 -43.69 2.12 -8.18
C GLU A 226 -45.03 2.17 -7.46
N ASP A 227 -45.14 2.90 -6.35
CA ASP A 227 -46.41 3.13 -5.66
C ASP A 227 -47.44 3.82 -6.59
N GLU A 228 -47.01 4.79 -7.42
CA GLU A 228 -47.88 5.45 -8.38
C GLU A 228 -48.31 4.55 -9.56
N ASN A 229 -47.47 3.58 -9.95
CA ASN A 229 -47.78 2.59 -10.98
C ASN A 229 -48.67 1.46 -10.47
N ASP A 230 -48.52 1.02 -9.22
CA ASP A 230 -49.42 0.04 -8.59
C ASP A 230 -50.83 0.62 -8.37
N LEU A 231 -50.94 1.93 -8.08
CA LEU A 231 -52.22 2.63 -8.11
C LEU A 231 -52.86 2.66 -9.53
N LYS A 232 -52.05 2.71 -10.60
CA LYS A 232 -52.52 2.65 -11.99
C LYS A 232 -52.86 1.21 -12.44
N LEU A 233 -52.20 0.20 -11.88
CA LEU A 233 -52.43 -1.22 -12.19
C LEU A 233 -53.75 -1.74 -11.59
N ASN A 234 -54.11 -1.26 -10.39
CA ASN A 234 -55.37 -1.59 -9.71
C ASN A 234 -56.64 -1.01 -10.36
N ASN A 235 -56.49 -0.18 -11.40
CA ASN A 235 -57.61 0.42 -12.15
C ASN A 235 -57.92 -0.28 -13.50
N ARG A 236 -57.32 -1.44 -13.78
CA ARG A 236 -57.59 -2.21 -15.02
C ARG A 236 -58.69 -3.25 -14.84
N THR A 237 -59.47 -3.48 -15.91
CA THR A 237 -60.62 -4.38 -15.84
C THR A 237 -60.18 -5.85 -15.79
N PRO A 238 -60.97 -6.75 -15.17
CA PRO A 238 -60.64 -8.19 -15.08
C PRO A 238 -60.42 -8.92 -16.41
N ALA A 239 -60.85 -8.33 -17.53
CA ALA A 239 -60.65 -8.88 -18.87
C ALA A 239 -59.20 -8.70 -19.36
N ASP A 240 -58.51 -7.63 -18.93
CA ASP A 240 -57.14 -7.32 -19.34
C ASP A 240 -56.12 -8.23 -18.63
N LEU A 241 -56.38 -8.57 -17.37
CA LEU A 241 -55.58 -9.50 -16.56
C LEU A 241 -55.60 -10.94 -17.12
N ARG A 242 -56.75 -11.39 -17.67
CA ARG A 242 -56.90 -12.74 -18.21
C ARG A 242 -56.10 -12.99 -19.50
N LYS A 243 -55.84 -11.95 -20.31
CA LYS A 243 -55.00 -12.07 -21.51
C LYS A 243 -53.52 -12.23 -21.17
N LEU A 244 -53.05 -11.63 -20.07
CA LEU A 244 -51.65 -11.72 -19.64
C LEU A 244 -51.32 -13.11 -19.05
N ILE A 245 -52.24 -13.67 -18.25
CA ILE A 245 -52.05 -14.95 -17.56
C ILE A 245 -52.04 -16.13 -18.55
N ASN A 246 -52.83 -16.07 -19.63
CA ASN A 246 -52.91 -17.13 -20.63
C ASN A 246 -51.72 -17.16 -21.61
N GLY A 247 -50.79 -16.21 -21.54
CA GLY A 247 -49.58 -16.15 -22.39
C GLY A 247 -48.31 -16.73 -21.76
N LEU A 248 -48.34 -17.15 -20.49
CA LEU A 248 -47.17 -17.65 -19.77
C LEU A 248 -47.16 -19.19 -19.79
N SER A 249 -46.38 -19.77 -20.70
CA SER A 249 -46.04 -21.18 -20.70
C SER A 249 -45.30 -21.56 -19.41
N GLN A 250 -45.71 -22.66 -18.76
CA GLN A 250 -45.08 -23.15 -17.54
C GLN A 250 -43.64 -23.65 -17.79
N PRO A 251 -42.66 -23.37 -16.91
CA PRO A 251 -41.31 -23.93 -17.02
C PRO A 251 -41.22 -25.35 -16.46
N GLN A 252 -40.42 -26.19 -17.13
CA GLN A 252 -40.08 -27.57 -16.72
C GLN A 252 -39.09 -27.58 -15.54
N PRO A 253 -39.08 -28.61 -14.68
CA PRO A 253 -38.24 -28.65 -13.48
C PRO A 253 -36.82 -29.12 -13.82
N GLY A 254 -35.83 -28.24 -13.68
CA GLY A 254 -34.42 -28.57 -13.88
C GLY A 254 -33.43 -27.41 -13.88
N GLN A 255 -33.76 -26.24 -13.33
CA GLN A 255 -32.86 -25.09 -13.30
C GLN A 255 -32.31 -24.85 -11.89
N VAL A 256 -31.00 -25.05 -11.77
CA VAL A 256 -30.15 -24.72 -10.62
C VAL A 256 -30.40 -23.26 -10.22
N LEU A 257 -30.64 -23.02 -8.92
CA LEU A 257 -30.82 -21.68 -8.35
C LEU A 257 -29.69 -20.75 -8.84
N GLY A 258 -30.08 -19.72 -9.59
CA GLY A 258 -29.17 -18.77 -10.21
C GLY A 258 -28.33 -18.02 -9.18
N LYS A 259 -27.02 -17.93 -9.44
CA LYS A 259 -26.14 -16.91 -8.88
C LYS A 259 -26.83 -15.55 -9.06
N THR A 260 -27.18 -14.88 -7.96
CA THR A 260 -27.69 -13.51 -8.02
C THR A 260 -26.62 -12.64 -8.69
N MET A 261 -26.89 -12.22 -9.92
CA MET A 261 -25.96 -11.47 -10.76
C MET A 261 -25.76 -10.08 -10.13
N TRP A 262 -24.52 -9.73 -9.78
CA TRP A 262 -24.18 -8.40 -9.28
C TRP A 262 -24.55 -7.37 -10.38
N PRO A 263 -25.52 -6.47 -10.15
CA PRO A 263 -26.00 -5.56 -11.19
C PRO A 263 -24.95 -4.57 -11.71
N LEU A 264 -23.90 -4.29 -10.91
CA LEU A 264 -22.80 -3.40 -11.25
C LEU A 264 -21.45 -4.12 -11.24
N THR A 265 -20.71 -4.02 -12.34
CA THR A 265 -19.30 -4.43 -12.37
C THR A 265 -18.42 -3.41 -11.63
N CYS A 266 -17.82 -3.85 -10.53
CA CYS A 266 -16.85 -3.08 -9.76
C CYS A 266 -15.44 -3.60 -10.04
N CYS A 267 -14.49 -2.71 -10.34
CA CYS A 267 -13.10 -3.06 -10.59
C CYS A 267 -12.18 -2.18 -9.75
N VAL A 268 -11.03 -2.75 -9.40
CA VAL A 268 -9.92 -2.06 -8.79
C VAL A 268 -8.90 -1.75 -9.87
N HIS A 269 -8.37 -0.53 -9.94
CA HIS A 269 -7.29 -0.19 -10.87
C HIS A 269 -6.02 0.24 -10.16
N ASN A 270 -4.89 -0.13 -10.77
CA ASN A 270 -3.57 0.29 -10.36
C ASN A 270 -3.06 1.43 -11.26
N ARG A 271 -2.01 2.13 -10.80
CA ARG A 271 -1.43 3.29 -11.50
C ARG A 271 -0.82 2.96 -12.87
N ASP A 272 -0.40 1.72 -13.06
CA ASP A 272 0.12 1.20 -14.32
C ASP A 272 -1.00 0.83 -15.31
N GLY A 273 -2.26 1.07 -14.96
CA GLY A 273 -3.42 0.82 -15.81
C GLY A 273 -4.03 -0.57 -15.65
N ARG A 274 -3.35 -1.50 -14.95
CA ARG A 274 -3.88 -2.84 -14.71
C ARG A 274 -5.08 -2.82 -13.77
N ARG A 275 -6.02 -3.74 -13.99
CA ARG A 275 -7.31 -3.78 -13.31
C ARG A 275 -7.62 -5.17 -12.78
N GLY A 276 -8.29 -5.24 -11.62
CA GLY A 276 -8.72 -6.48 -10.98
C GLY A 276 -10.22 -6.40 -10.65
N ARG A 277 -10.97 -7.45 -10.96
CA ARG A 277 -12.42 -7.49 -10.72
C ARG A 277 -12.72 -7.62 -9.22
N LEU A 278 -13.71 -6.89 -8.73
CA LEU A 278 -14.35 -7.17 -7.45
C LEU A 278 -15.57 -8.07 -7.68
N SER A 279 -15.70 -9.12 -6.87
CA SER A 279 -16.82 -10.06 -6.95
C SER A 279 -17.30 -10.43 -5.56
N TRP A 280 -18.61 -10.47 -5.35
CA TRP A 280 -19.21 -10.98 -4.12
C TRP A 280 -19.55 -12.46 -4.29
N GLU A 281 -18.84 -13.32 -3.59
CA GLU A 281 -18.96 -14.78 -3.73
C GLU A 281 -18.98 -15.40 -2.34
N ASP A 282 -19.93 -16.29 -2.08
CA ASP A 282 -20.08 -17.02 -0.81
C ASP A 282 -20.06 -16.12 0.44
N GLY A 283 -20.67 -14.93 0.34
CA GLY A 283 -20.73 -13.97 1.45
C GLY A 283 -19.43 -13.19 1.68
N ARG A 284 -18.43 -13.30 0.79
CA ARG A 284 -17.13 -12.63 0.91
C ARG A 284 -16.82 -11.79 -0.33
N LEU A 285 -16.17 -10.64 -0.12
CA LEU A 285 -15.73 -9.77 -1.20
C LEU A 285 -14.35 -10.20 -1.72
N HIS A 286 -14.29 -10.66 -2.96
CA HIS A 286 -13.08 -11.12 -3.63
C HIS A 286 -12.55 -10.03 -4.56
N LEU A 287 -11.27 -9.68 -4.40
CA LEU A 287 -10.52 -8.93 -5.39
C LEU A 287 -9.65 -9.89 -6.19
N TYR A 288 -9.96 -10.07 -7.46
CA TYR A 288 -9.15 -10.83 -8.41
C TYR A 288 -7.87 -10.06 -8.79
N ALA A 289 -6.81 -10.79 -9.12
CA ALA A 289 -5.52 -10.20 -9.44
C ALA A 289 -5.59 -9.16 -10.59
N LEU A 290 -4.68 -8.20 -10.55
CA LEU A 290 -4.57 -7.11 -11.52
C LEU A 290 -4.05 -7.61 -12.89
N ARG A 291 -4.77 -7.30 -13.97
CA ARG A 291 -4.47 -7.70 -15.36
C ARG A 291 -4.51 -6.50 -16.32
N GLU A 292 -3.84 -6.60 -17.46
CA GLU A 292 -3.85 -5.56 -18.50
C GLU A 292 -5.18 -5.43 -19.23
N GLN A 293 -5.89 -6.55 -19.39
CA GLN A 293 -7.23 -6.61 -19.99
C GLN A 293 -8.25 -6.85 -18.88
N ALA A 294 -9.12 -5.87 -18.63
CA ALA A 294 -10.29 -6.06 -17.80
C ALA A 294 -11.50 -5.38 -18.45
N ASP A 295 -12.65 -6.01 -18.27
CA ASP A 295 -13.93 -5.56 -18.79
C ASP A 295 -14.27 -4.14 -18.34
N ASP A 296 -15.16 -3.49 -19.10
CA ASP A 296 -15.73 -2.21 -18.70
C ASP A 296 -16.41 -2.34 -17.34
N ALA A 297 -16.05 -1.44 -16.44
CA ALA A 297 -16.55 -1.41 -15.07
C ALA A 297 -17.38 -0.16 -14.83
N HIS A 298 -18.51 -0.34 -14.17
CA HIS A 298 -19.37 0.76 -13.75
C HIS A 298 -18.74 1.54 -12.59
N VAL A 299 -17.99 0.85 -11.72
CA VAL A 299 -17.29 1.45 -10.58
C VAL A 299 -15.81 1.10 -10.64
N MET A 300 -14.97 2.13 -10.56
CA MET A 300 -13.52 2.00 -10.48
C MET A 300 -13.03 2.43 -9.11
N VAL A 301 -12.32 1.56 -8.39
CA VAL A 301 -11.71 1.83 -7.08
C VAL A 301 -10.19 1.79 -7.21
N GLN A 302 -9.47 2.76 -6.66
CA GLN A 302 -8.02 2.74 -6.75
C GLN A 302 -7.40 1.66 -5.84
N MET A 303 -6.41 0.91 -6.35
CA MET A 303 -5.75 -0.19 -5.62
C MET A 303 -5.19 0.24 -4.26
N SER A 304 -4.70 1.47 -4.15
CA SER A 304 -4.20 1.99 -2.88
C SER A 304 -5.24 2.05 -1.76
N LEU A 305 -6.50 2.26 -2.13
CA LEU A 305 -7.58 2.27 -1.17
C LEU A 305 -7.83 0.85 -0.64
N ILE A 306 -7.80 -0.14 -1.53
CA ILE A 306 -7.84 -1.54 -1.13
C ILE A 306 -6.62 -1.91 -0.30
N SER A 307 -5.41 -1.48 -0.67
CA SER A 307 -4.19 -1.72 0.11
C SER A 307 -4.28 -1.19 1.53
N SER A 308 -5.05 -0.12 1.78
CA SER A 308 -5.24 0.45 3.12
C SER A 308 -6.14 -0.39 4.03
N VAL A 309 -6.94 -1.30 3.46
CA VAL A 309 -7.85 -2.17 4.21
C VAL A 309 -7.33 -3.61 4.33
N ILE A 310 -6.17 -3.92 3.75
CA ILE A 310 -5.52 -5.23 3.90
C ILE A 310 -5.10 -5.42 5.37
N PRO A 311 -5.53 -6.50 6.06
CA PRO A 311 -5.09 -6.77 7.41
C PRO A 311 -3.56 -6.99 7.43
N LEU A 312 -2.86 -6.26 8.29
CA LEU A 312 -1.39 -6.33 8.36
C LEU A 312 -0.90 -7.67 8.91
N ASP A 313 -1.61 -8.26 9.87
CA ASP A 313 -1.14 -9.47 10.55
C ASP A 313 -1.60 -10.77 9.87
N SER A 314 -2.80 -10.77 9.29
CA SER A 314 -3.46 -11.98 8.79
C SER A 314 -4.23 -11.75 7.47
N PRO A 315 -3.58 -11.33 6.38
CA PRO A 315 -4.25 -11.18 5.10
C PRO A 315 -4.68 -12.54 4.54
N GLU A 316 -5.84 -12.58 3.86
CA GLU A 316 -6.38 -13.79 3.26
C GLU A 316 -6.39 -13.71 1.74
N VAL A 317 -5.91 -14.76 1.09
CA VAL A 317 -5.85 -14.88 -0.36
C VAL A 317 -6.57 -16.15 -0.80
N PHE A 318 -6.90 -16.22 -2.10
CA PHE A 318 -7.43 -17.44 -2.70
C PHE A 318 -6.65 -17.83 -3.95
N LEU A 319 -6.67 -19.13 -4.24
CA LEU A 319 -6.18 -19.74 -5.46
C LEU A 319 -7.28 -20.65 -6.02
N ASP A 320 -7.64 -20.46 -7.28
CA ASP A 320 -8.45 -21.42 -8.03
C ASP A 320 -7.51 -22.37 -8.76
N LEU A 321 -7.69 -23.66 -8.49
CA LEU A 321 -6.89 -24.72 -9.10
C LEU A 321 -7.67 -25.37 -10.23
N SER A 322 -7.04 -25.50 -11.40
CA SER A 322 -7.62 -26.18 -12.56
C SER A 322 -6.57 -26.96 -13.33
N SER A 323 -7.02 -27.84 -14.21
CA SER A 323 -6.28 -28.35 -15.36
C SER A 323 -7.07 -28.05 -16.64
N GLU A 324 -6.56 -28.48 -17.79
CA GLU A 324 -7.29 -28.35 -19.07
C GLU A 324 -8.64 -29.08 -19.07
N CYS A 325 -8.78 -30.14 -18.25
CA CYS A 325 -9.93 -31.03 -18.26
C CYS A 325 -10.82 -30.91 -17.01
N GLU A 326 -10.34 -30.27 -15.95
CA GLU A 326 -11.00 -30.28 -14.65
C GLU A 326 -10.80 -28.95 -13.91
N TYR A 327 -11.87 -28.42 -13.33
CA TYR A 327 -11.79 -27.38 -12.31
C TYR A 327 -11.80 -28.05 -10.94
N PHE A 328 -10.69 -28.01 -10.20
CA PHE A 328 -10.58 -28.69 -8.90
C PHE A 328 -11.33 -27.92 -7.81
N GLY A 329 -11.31 -26.59 -7.85
CA GLY A 329 -11.95 -25.73 -6.86
C GLY A 329 -11.07 -24.60 -6.36
N ARG A 330 -11.58 -23.89 -5.35
CA ARG A 330 -10.92 -22.76 -4.70
C ARG A 330 -10.28 -23.15 -3.37
N VAL A 331 -9.07 -22.67 -3.14
CA VAL A 331 -8.31 -22.80 -1.89
C VAL A 331 -8.19 -21.43 -1.24
N TYR A 332 -8.56 -21.32 0.03
CA TYR A 332 -8.41 -20.10 0.82
C TYR A 332 -7.23 -20.23 1.77
N ILE A 333 -6.38 -19.21 1.81
CA ILE A 333 -5.12 -19.22 2.54
C ILE A 333 -5.05 -17.97 3.40
N GLN A 334 -4.83 -18.15 4.70
CA GLN A 334 -4.46 -17.08 5.61
C GLN A 334 -2.93 -16.99 5.69
N LEU A 335 -2.40 -15.80 5.41
CA LEU A 335 -0.97 -15.53 5.43
C LEU A 335 -0.55 -14.92 6.76
N TRP A 336 0.72 -15.08 7.13
CA TRP A 336 1.32 -14.45 8.31
C TRP A 336 1.98 -13.14 7.92
N GLY A 337 1.22 -12.05 7.93
CA GLY A 337 1.59 -10.78 7.32
C GLY A 337 2.79 -10.05 7.94
N HIS A 338 3.27 -10.50 9.10
CA HIS A 338 4.54 -10.03 9.67
C HIS A 338 5.78 -10.53 8.90
N LEU A 339 5.64 -11.52 8.02
CA LEU A 339 6.74 -12.07 7.21
C LEU A 339 6.79 -11.42 5.82
N ARG A 340 7.98 -11.08 5.32
CA ARG A 340 8.17 -10.57 3.95
C ARG A 340 7.73 -11.58 2.91
N ARG A 341 7.98 -12.87 3.16
CA ARG A 341 7.53 -13.96 2.27
C ARG A 341 6.02 -14.00 2.09
N ALA A 342 5.26 -13.83 3.17
CA ALA A 342 3.81 -13.70 3.12
C ALA A 342 3.37 -12.48 2.30
N ASN A 343 4.02 -11.34 2.49
CA ASN A 343 3.75 -10.12 1.72
C ASN A 343 4.09 -10.28 0.22
N GLN A 344 5.16 -11.01 -0.12
CA GLN A 344 5.47 -11.34 -1.50
C GLN A 344 4.40 -12.25 -2.12
N PHE A 345 3.96 -13.28 -1.38
CA PHE A 345 2.91 -14.18 -1.84
C PHE A 345 1.60 -13.41 -2.09
N LEU A 346 1.21 -12.52 -1.16
CA LEU A 346 0.09 -11.60 -1.33
C LEU A 346 0.24 -10.73 -2.59
N ALA A 347 1.43 -10.16 -2.81
CA ALA A 347 1.70 -9.32 -3.97
C ALA A 347 1.58 -10.08 -5.30
N LEU A 348 1.96 -11.37 -5.33
CA LEU A 348 1.78 -12.26 -6.48
C LEU A 348 0.33 -12.71 -6.65
N CYS A 349 -0.42 -12.93 -5.57
CA CYS A 349 -1.87 -13.19 -5.66
C CYS A 349 -2.64 -11.97 -6.19
N LEU A 350 -2.21 -10.75 -5.86
CA LEU A 350 -2.85 -9.50 -6.28
C LEU A 350 -2.30 -8.91 -7.59
N GLY A 351 -1.05 -9.19 -7.94
CA GLY A 351 -0.35 -8.52 -9.04
C GLY A 351 0.19 -7.13 -8.72
N THR A 352 0.25 -6.70 -7.46
CA THR A 352 0.61 -5.31 -7.10
C THR A 352 2.04 -4.91 -7.48
N LEU A 353 2.94 -5.88 -7.63
CA LEU A 353 4.34 -5.66 -8.03
C LEU A 353 4.63 -6.07 -9.49
N GLY A 354 3.59 -6.27 -10.29
CA GLY A 354 3.70 -6.65 -11.69
C GLY A 354 3.22 -8.09 -11.91
N PRO A 355 4.06 -9.11 -11.72
CA PRO A 355 3.67 -10.49 -11.98
C PRO A 355 2.54 -10.99 -11.07
N THR A 356 1.81 -11.99 -11.54
CA THR A 356 0.74 -12.67 -10.79
C THR A 356 0.96 -14.18 -10.74
N TYR A 357 0.31 -14.86 -9.79
CA TYR A 357 0.29 -16.33 -9.78
C TYR A 357 -0.67 -16.95 -10.82
N ILE A 358 -1.44 -16.15 -11.55
CA ILE A 358 -2.26 -16.68 -12.66
C ILE A 358 -1.36 -17.38 -13.68
N ASP A 359 -1.82 -18.52 -14.18
CA ASP A 359 -1.12 -19.42 -15.09
C ASP A 359 0.16 -20.04 -14.51
N SER A 360 0.41 -19.89 -13.21
CA SER A 360 1.51 -20.57 -12.54
C SER A 360 1.20 -22.06 -12.45
N HIS A 361 2.21 -22.88 -12.74
CA HIS A 361 2.08 -24.34 -12.76
C HIS A 361 2.60 -24.94 -11.45
N PHE A 362 2.06 -26.11 -11.11
CA PHE A 362 2.67 -27.00 -10.12
C PHE A 362 3.65 -27.94 -10.84
N PHE A 363 4.82 -28.19 -10.25
CA PHE A 363 5.90 -28.93 -10.92
C PHE A 363 5.89 -30.42 -10.57
N GLU A 364 5.55 -30.71 -9.32
CA GLU A 364 5.64 -32.04 -8.73
C GLU A 364 4.79 -32.13 -7.46
N ALA A 365 4.59 -33.36 -7.00
CA ALA A 365 4.04 -33.66 -5.69
C ALA A 365 5.00 -34.56 -4.95
N TYR A 366 5.46 -34.13 -3.78
CA TYR A 366 6.37 -34.90 -2.94
C TYR A 366 5.61 -35.82 -2.00
N GLY A 367 6.20 -36.97 -1.66
CA GLY A 367 5.71 -37.82 -0.59
C GLY A 367 4.25 -38.27 -0.74
N ARG A 368 3.81 -38.59 -1.98
CA ARG A 368 2.41 -38.95 -2.25
C ARG A 368 1.89 -40.02 -1.28
N ASN A 369 0.78 -39.74 -0.60
CA ASN A 369 0.16 -40.57 0.44
C ASN A 369 1.08 -40.92 1.62
N GLN A 370 2.08 -40.08 1.92
CA GLN A 370 3.04 -40.27 3.01
C GLN A 370 3.16 -39.01 3.88
N PRO A 371 3.67 -39.12 5.13
CA PRO A 371 3.94 -37.95 5.97
C PRO A 371 4.89 -36.95 5.30
N GLY A 372 4.45 -35.70 5.17
CA GLY A 372 5.14 -34.63 4.45
C GLY A 372 4.68 -34.46 2.99
N GLU A 373 3.53 -35.02 2.62
CA GLU A 373 2.94 -34.84 1.28
C GLU A 373 2.75 -33.35 0.97
N CYS A 374 3.31 -32.91 -0.15
CA CYS A 374 3.33 -31.49 -0.54
C CYS A 374 3.07 -31.33 -2.04
N LEU A 375 2.24 -30.35 -2.39
CA LEU A 375 2.09 -29.88 -3.77
C LEU A 375 3.07 -28.73 -4.03
N HIS A 376 4.01 -28.90 -4.95
CA HIS A 376 5.09 -27.96 -5.23
C HIS A 376 4.81 -27.10 -6.47
N GLY A 377 4.89 -25.78 -6.36
CA GLY A 377 4.62 -24.87 -7.48
C GLY A 377 5.17 -23.45 -7.29
N GLY A 378 4.68 -22.50 -8.09
CA GLY A 378 4.87 -21.07 -7.85
C GLY A 378 5.89 -20.33 -8.73
N GLU A 379 6.23 -20.85 -9.91
CA GLU A 379 6.84 -20.00 -10.95
C GLU A 379 5.74 -19.25 -11.70
N TYR A 380 5.86 -17.93 -11.71
CA TYR A 380 4.93 -17.06 -12.43
C TYR A 380 5.39 -16.85 -13.87
N MET A 381 4.46 -16.35 -14.71
CA MET A 381 4.74 -16.02 -16.10
C MET A 381 5.12 -14.54 -16.25
N ILE A 382 6.22 -14.28 -16.97
CA ILE A 382 6.64 -12.94 -17.39
C ILE A 382 7.18 -13.01 -18.82
N ASN A 383 6.62 -12.20 -19.73
CA ASN A 383 7.00 -12.20 -21.15
C ASN A 383 7.02 -13.62 -21.77
N ASN A 384 5.99 -14.43 -21.49
CA ASN A 384 5.88 -15.84 -21.91
C ASN A 384 7.01 -16.76 -21.41
N ARG A 385 7.70 -16.39 -20.33
CA ARG A 385 8.73 -17.22 -19.67
C ARG A 385 8.36 -17.45 -18.21
N LYS A 386 8.69 -18.64 -17.72
CA LYS A 386 8.57 -18.98 -16.29
C LYS A 386 9.68 -18.31 -15.51
N SER A 387 9.36 -17.79 -14.33
CA SER A 387 10.30 -17.19 -13.40
C SER A 387 9.95 -17.58 -11.97
N GLY A 388 10.95 -18.06 -11.23
CA GLY A 388 10.87 -18.25 -9.77
C GLY A 388 11.48 -17.09 -8.98
N GLN A 389 11.93 -16.03 -9.66
CA GLN A 389 12.70 -14.93 -9.08
C GLN A 389 11.87 -14.14 -8.07
N GLY A 390 12.40 -13.98 -6.85
CA GLY A 390 11.75 -13.18 -5.82
C GLY A 390 11.50 -11.72 -6.25
N LEU A 391 10.34 -11.18 -5.86
CA LEU A 391 9.97 -9.78 -6.06
C LEU A 391 10.42 -8.87 -4.92
N MET A 392 10.79 -9.46 -3.78
CA MET A 392 11.31 -8.77 -2.61
C MET A 392 12.67 -9.36 -2.21
N GLU A 393 13.52 -8.50 -1.66
CA GLU A 393 14.81 -8.89 -1.10
C GLU A 393 14.66 -9.32 0.37
N ASP A 394 15.64 -10.05 0.87
CA ASP A 394 15.76 -10.48 2.28
C ASP A 394 14.56 -11.31 2.78
N LEU A 395 14.08 -12.25 1.96
CA LEU A 395 13.02 -13.17 2.38
C LEU A 395 13.49 -14.17 3.43
N GLU A 396 12.63 -14.44 4.41
CA GLU A 396 12.91 -15.31 5.54
C GLU A 396 13.25 -16.74 5.09
N TRP A 397 14.32 -17.32 5.66
CA TRP A 397 14.76 -18.70 5.40
C TRP A 397 15.62 -19.23 6.56
N GLY A 398 15.53 -20.54 6.82
CA GLY A 398 16.46 -21.26 7.70
C GLY A 398 15.96 -21.39 9.14
N ASP A 399 16.86 -21.86 10.02
CA ASP A 399 16.50 -22.46 11.31
C ASP A 399 15.68 -21.57 12.25
N GLN A 400 15.90 -20.25 12.22
CA GLN A 400 15.16 -19.30 13.05
C GLN A 400 13.67 -19.13 12.67
N TRP A 401 13.25 -19.68 11.52
CA TRP A 401 11.88 -19.61 11.00
C TRP A 401 11.22 -20.99 10.91
N GLN A 402 11.83 -22.02 11.53
CA GLN A 402 11.33 -23.38 11.46
C GLN A 402 10.06 -23.58 12.29
N LEU A 403 9.10 -24.29 11.72
CA LEU A 403 7.96 -24.86 12.45
C LEU A 403 7.75 -26.31 12.01
N THR A 404 7.16 -27.11 12.89
CA THR A 404 6.77 -28.49 12.60
C THR A 404 5.92 -28.57 11.34
N GLN A 405 6.11 -29.62 10.52
CA GLN A 405 5.33 -29.79 9.29
C GLN A 405 3.88 -30.17 9.63
N GLU A 406 2.98 -29.20 9.65
CA GLU A 406 1.55 -29.43 9.87
C GLU A 406 0.76 -29.43 8.56
N GLU A 407 -0.35 -30.17 8.57
CA GLU A 407 -1.29 -30.23 7.45
C GLU A 407 -1.86 -28.83 7.15
N GLY A 408 -1.91 -28.47 5.87
CA GLY A 408 -2.42 -27.19 5.38
C GLY A 408 -1.41 -26.04 5.45
N MET A 409 -0.20 -26.23 5.98
CA MET A 409 0.81 -25.17 5.95
C MET A 409 1.27 -24.85 4.53
N ILE A 410 1.56 -23.56 4.29
CA ILE A 410 2.26 -23.09 3.10
C ILE A 410 3.67 -22.66 3.47
N VAL A 411 4.65 -23.13 2.71
CA VAL A 411 6.09 -22.94 2.97
C VAL A 411 6.84 -22.52 1.71
N GLY A 412 7.89 -21.72 1.86
CA GLY A 412 8.76 -21.36 0.74
C GLY A 412 9.56 -22.57 0.25
N ALA A 413 9.66 -22.76 -1.07
CA ALA A 413 10.22 -23.97 -1.68
C ALA A 413 11.42 -23.68 -2.60
N GLY A 414 12.38 -22.91 -2.09
CA GLY A 414 13.53 -22.41 -2.88
C GLY A 414 14.92 -22.79 -2.37
N ASN A 415 15.03 -23.38 -1.17
CA ASN A 415 16.31 -23.59 -0.48
C ASN A 415 17.10 -22.27 -0.28
N GLY A 416 16.39 -21.16 -0.03
CA GLY A 416 16.98 -19.83 0.15
C GLY A 416 17.55 -19.20 -1.13
N ARG A 417 17.31 -19.81 -2.30
CA ARG A 417 17.83 -19.32 -3.59
C ARG A 417 16.90 -18.28 -4.21
N ALA A 418 17.48 -17.15 -4.63
CA ALA A 418 16.75 -16.00 -5.12
C ALA A 418 15.89 -16.31 -6.36
N GLU A 419 16.38 -17.18 -7.24
CA GLU A 419 15.72 -17.63 -8.46
C GLU A 419 14.56 -18.61 -8.23
N ARG A 420 14.31 -19.03 -6.98
CA ARG A 420 13.19 -19.89 -6.57
C ARG A 420 12.39 -19.29 -5.40
N ASN A 421 12.56 -18.00 -5.13
CA ASN A 421 11.95 -17.35 -3.99
C ASN A 421 10.43 -17.24 -4.07
N THR A 422 9.83 -17.37 -5.25
CA THR A 422 8.36 -17.43 -5.41
C THR A 422 7.80 -18.84 -5.35
N CYS A 423 8.64 -19.86 -5.42
CA CYS A 423 8.21 -21.24 -5.29
C CYS A 423 7.71 -21.51 -3.87
N PHE A 424 6.67 -22.32 -3.76
CA PHE A 424 6.07 -22.70 -2.50
C PHE A 424 5.54 -24.13 -2.54
N ASP A 425 5.37 -24.71 -1.36
CA ASP A 425 4.68 -25.98 -1.16
C ASP A 425 3.39 -25.76 -0.36
N ILE A 426 2.35 -26.52 -0.69
CA ILE A 426 1.17 -26.67 0.15
C ILE A 426 1.19 -28.08 0.75
N CYS A 427 1.33 -28.17 2.06
CA CYS A 427 1.36 -29.44 2.78
C CYS A 427 -0.06 -30.02 2.91
N THR A 428 -0.25 -31.27 2.51
CA THR A 428 -1.53 -31.98 2.56
C THR A 428 -1.54 -33.14 3.54
N ILE A 429 -0.37 -33.61 3.96
CA ILE A 429 -0.21 -34.57 5.06
C ILE A 429 0.99 -34.11 5.90
N GLY A 430 0.74 -33.72 7.15
CA GLY A 430 1.80 -33.27 8.07
C GLY A 430 2.82 -34.36 8.40
N ASN A 431 3.98 -33.94 8.91
CA ASN A 431 5.03 -34.82 9.41
C ASN A 431 5.60 -34.27 10.73
N PRO A 432 5.20 -34.83 11.89
CA PRO A 432 5.64 -34.34 13.19
C PRO A 432 7.13 -34.57 13.46
N LEU A 433 7.83 -35.36 12.62
CA LEU A 433 9.26 -35.67 12.74
C LEU A 433 10.14 -34.72 11.92
N LYS A 434 9.53 -33.76 11.20
CA LYS A 434 10.23 -32.82 10.32
C LYS A 434 9.75 -31.40 10.56
N GLU A 435 10.56 -30.46 10.11
CA GLU A 435 10.27 -29.04 10.16
C GLU A 435 10.30 -28.44 8.75
N PHE A 436 9.49 -27.41 8.54
CA PHE A 436 9.56 -26.54 7.38
C PHE A 436 10.51 -25.39 7.66
N ALA A 437 11.38 -25.05 6.70
CA ALA A 437 12.40 -24.02 6.89
C ALA A 437 11.84 -22.59 6.99
N CYS A 438 10.65 -22.32 6.45
CA CYS A 438 9.97 -21.02 6.54
C CYS A 438 8.50 -21.15 6.07
N PRO A 439 7.62 -21.74 6.87
CA PRO A 439 6.18 -21.60 6.65
C PRO A 439 5.77 -20.14 6.81
N PHE A 440 4.77 -19.71 6.04
CA PHE A 440 4.35 -18.30 6.00
C PHE A 440 2.83 -18.12 5.90
N GLY A 441 2.08 -19.20 6.04
CA GLY A 441 0.62 -19.18 5.99
C GLY A 441 0.05 -20.57 6.12
N ARG A 442 -1.29 -20.65 6.11
CA ARG A 442 -2.04 -21.90 6.20
C ARG A 442 -3.30 -21.86 5.35
N VAL A 443 -3.67 -23.00 4.81
CA VAL A 443 -4.98 -23.23 4.18
C VAL A 443 -6.05 -23.20 5.27
N ILE A 444 -7.04 -22.32 5.11
CA ILE A 444 -8.18 -22.18 6.03
C ILE A 444 -9.46 -22.81 5.48
N SER A 445 -9.53 -23.03 4.16
CA SER A 445 -10.62 -23.75 3.49
C SER A 445 -10.15 -24.25 2.12
N GLY A 446 -10.72 -25.36 1.64
CA GLY A 446 -10.38 -25.96 0.35
C GLY A 446 -9.13 -26.86 0.36
N LEU A 447 -8.73 -27.43 1.50
CA LEU A 447 -7.59 -28.36 1.52
C LEU A 447 -7.87 -29.65 0.72
N ASP A 448 -9.13 -30.08 0.66
CA ASP A 448 -9.59 -31.20 -0.16
C ASP A 448 -9.35 -30.96 -1.66
N VAL A 449 -9.44 -29.70 -2.12
CA VAL A 449 -9.10 -29.29 -3.48
C VAL A 449 -7.63 -29.58 -3.77
N VAL A 450 -6.73 -29.23 -2.84
CA VAL A 450 -5.29 -29.49 -2.97
C VAL A 450 -5.00 -31.00 -2.97
N LYS A 451 -5.66 -31.76 -2.09
CA LYS A 451 -5.55 -33.22 -2.03
C LYS A 451 -5.99 -33.89 -3.34
N ARG A 452 -7.05 -33.40 -3.99
CA ARG A 452 -7.44 -33.86 -5.33
C ARG A 452 -6.40 -33.49 -6.39
N ALA A 453 -5.96 -32.23 -6.41
CA ALA A 453 -4.99 -31.72 -7.38
C ALA A 453 -3.65 -32.47 -7.36
N ILE A 454 -3.14 -32.85 -6.18
CA ILE A 454 -1.90 -33.65 -6.03
C ILE A 454 -1.95 -34.98 -6.80
N HIS A 455 -3.13 -35.59 -6.87
CA HIS A 455 -3.35 -36.89 -7.51
C HIS A 455 -3.57 -36.79 -9.02
N HIS A 456 -3.68 -35.56 -9.57
CA HIS A 456 -3.74 -35.36 -11.01
C HIS A 456 -2.46 -35.89 -11.69
N ASN A 457 -2.62 -36.47 -12.88
CA ASN A 457 -1.54 -37.07 -13.62
C ASN A 457 -1.60 -36.65 -15.11
N PRO A 458 -0.62 -35.88 -15.61
CA PRO A 458 0.53 -35.32 -14.88
C PRO A 458 0.13 -34.15 -13.97
N VAL A 459 0.73 -34.06 -12.77
CA VAL A 459 0.50 -32.92 -11.84
C VAL A 459 0.90 -31.58 -12.45
N ARG A 460 1.80 -31.60 -13.44
CA ARG A 460 2.24 -30.41 -14.19
C ARG A 460 1.16 -29.73 -15.03
N GLN A 461 0.03 -30.40 -15.26
CA GLN A 461 -1.14 -29.80 -15.89
C GLN A 461 -2.02 -29.04 -14.89
N VAL A 462 -1.76 -29.15 -13.58
CA VAL A 462 -2.44 -28.34 -12.59
C VAL A 462 -1.83 -26.95 -12.60
N THR A 463 -2.68 -25.95 -12.74
CA THR A 463 -2.34 -24.53 -12.74
C THR A 463 -3.22 -23.75 -11.77
N ILE A 464 -2.79 -22.53 -11.47
CA ILE A 464 -3.59 -21.53 -10.78
C ILE A 464 -4.33 -20.73 -11.87
N SER A 465 -5.63 -20.98 -12.07
CA SER A 465 -6.42 -20.29 -13.10
C SER A 465 -6.79 -18.87 -12.68
N GLU A 466 -7.11 -18.70 -11.41
CA GLU A 466 -7.46 -17.41 -10.82
C GLU A 466 -6.84 -17.31 -9.44
N CYS A 467 -6.45 -16.11 -9.04
CA CYS A 467 -6.02 -15.83 -7.68
C CYS A 467 -6.39 -14.42 -7.29
N GLY A 468 -6.33 -14.15 -5.99
CA GLY A 468 -6.66 -12.83 -5.50
C GLY A 468 -6.65 -12.74 -3.99
N PHE A 469 -7.31 -11.71 -3.50
CA PHE A 469 -7.37 -11.32 -2.10
C PHE A 469 -8.81 -11.25 -1.63
N LEU A 470 -9.03 -11.57 -0.36
CA LEU A 470 -10.31 -11.40 0.30
C LEU A 470 -10.33 -10.08 1.04
N VAL A 471 -11.13 -9.14 0.53
CA VAL A 471 -11.27 -7.82 1.15
C VAL A 471 -12.04 -8.00 2.45
N PRO A 472 -11.48 -7.58 3.61
CA PRO A 472 -12.16 -7.75 4.89
C PRO A 472 -13.46 -6.97 4.89
N PHE A 473 -14.55 -7.69 5.13
CA PHE A 473 -15.87 -7.11 5.29
C PHE A 473 -16.44 -7.55 6.62
N THR A 474 -16.67 -6.59 7.51
CA THR A 474 -17.53 -6.78 8.68
C THR A 474 -18.91 -6.30 8.28
N THR A 475 -19.89 -7.20 8.29
CA THR A 475 -21.31 -6.80 8.34
C THR A 475 -21.48 -5.97 9.60
N LEU A 476 -21.79 -4.68 9.41
CA LEU A 476 -22.14 -3.77 10.50
C LEU A 476 -23.47 -4.17 11.14
#